data_AF-X1S4X0-F1
#
_entry.id   AF-X1S4X0-F1
#
_cell.length_a   1.000
_cell.length_b   1.000
_cell.length_c   1.000
_cell.angle_alpha   90.00
_cell.angle_beta   90.00
_cell.angle_gamma   90.00
#
_symmetry.space_group_name_H-M   'P 1'
#
loop_
_entity.id
_entity.type
_entity.pdbx_description
1 polymer ?
#
loop_
_entity_poly.entity_id
_entity_poly.type
_entity_poly.pdbx_seq_one_letter_code
_entity_poly.pdbx_strand_id
1 'polypeptide(L)' 'YFPLIVDEALMTEPTETESKETLDAYIDAMKEIAREADENPEILHTAPHNTPVRRLDEGRAVRQLDLRWRMGNQGAKE' A
#
# COMPACT_ATOMS: atom_id res chain seq x y z
N TYR A 1 -2.01 -5.22 -10.51
CA TYR A 1 -0.67 -5.20 -11.12
C TYR A 1 -0.74 -4.62 -12.51
N PHE A 2 0.28 -3.87 -12.92
CA PHE A 2 0.40 -3.30 -14.27
C PHE A 2 1.90 -3.08 -14.58
N PRO A 3 2.36 -3.30 -15.83
CA PRO A 3 1.61 -3.86 -16.96
C PRO A 3 1.28 -5.34 -16.74
N LEU A 4 0.22 -5.83 -17.38
CA LEU A 4 -0.27 -7.20 -17.17
C LEU A 4 0.63 -8.30 -17.77
N ILE A 5 1.65 -7.92 -18.55
CA ILE A 5 2.54 -8.85 -19.27
C ILE A 5 3.86 -9.13 -18.54
N VAL A 6 4.06 -8.54 -17.37
CA VAL A 6 5.23 -8.77 -16.51
C VAL A 6 4.71 -9.12 -15.11
N ASP A 7 5.07 -10.31 -14.64
CA ASP A 7 4.64 -10.80 -13.32
C ASP A 7 5.24 -9.94 -12.20
N GLU A 8 4.42 -9.65 -11.18
CA GLU A 8 4.78 -8.83 -10.00
C GLU A 8 5.45 -7.48 -10.34
N ALA A 9 5.07 -6.88 -11.47
CA ALA A 9 5.72 -5.67 -11.97
C ALA A 9 5.60 -4.46 -11.02
N LEU A 10 6.71 -3.72 -10.91
CA LEU A 10 6.77 -2.38 -10.35
C LEU A 10 7.01 -1.39 -11.51
N MET A 11 6.10 -0.44 -11.69
CA MET A 11 6.20 0.61 -12.71
C MET A 11 6.46 1.95 -12.02
N THR A 12 7.66 2.50 -12.20
CA THR A 12 8.11 3.73 -11.53
C THR A 12 8.22 4.88 -12.53
N GLU A 13 7.60 6.02 -12.20
CA GLU A 13 7.67 7.27 -12.96
C GLU A 13 8.08 8.41 -12.02
N PRO A 14 9.35 8.86 -12.03
CA PRO A 14 9.79 9.94 -11.15
C PRO A 14 9.31 11.33 -11.60
N THR A 15 8.99 11.51 -12.90
CA THR A 15 8.77 12.83 -13.53
C THR A 15 10.01 13.75 -13.48
N GLU A 16 9.93 14.92 -14.10
CA GLU A 16 11.06 15.83 -14.30
C GLU A 16 11.37 16.75 -13.10
N THR A 17 10.44 16.90 -12.15
CA THR A 17 10.60 17.83 -11.02
C THR A 17 11.37 17.25 -9.85
N GLU A 18 11.58 15.93 -9.83
CA GLU A 18 12.29 15.26 -8.75
C GLU A 18 13.79 15.52 -8.80
N SER A 19 14.37 15.84 -7.65
CA SER A 19 15.81 16.06 -7.54
C SER A 19 16.56 14.73 -7.50
N LYS A 20 17.87 14.76 -7.81
CA LYS A 20 18.72 13.57 -7.72
C LYS A 20 18.71 12.98 -6.30
N GLU A 21 18.73 13.84 -5.28
CA GLU A 21 18.74 13.43 -3.88
C GLU A 21 17.47 12.65 -3.51
N THR A 22 16.30 13.07 -4.00
CA THR A 22 15.04 12.31 -3.80
C THR A 22 15.11 10.94 -4.47
N LEU A 23 15.65 10.88 -5.70
CA LEU A 23 15.79 9.60 -6.42
C LEU A 23 16.77 8.66 -5.74
N ASP A 24 17.89 9.16 -5.23
CA ASP A 24 18.86 8.39 -4.46
C ASP A 24 18.20 7.82 -3.18
N ALA A 25 17.42 8.64 -2.46
CA ALA A 25 16.71 8.21 -1.26
C ALA A 25 15.66 7.13 -1.56
N TYR A 26 14.92 7.25 -2.68
CA TYR A 26 14.00 6.21 -3.15
C TYR A 26 14.74 4.90 -3.46
N ILE A 27 15.86 4.97 -4.18
CA ILE A 27 16.67 3.79 -4.53
C ILE A 27 17.16 3.09 -3.26
N ASP A 28 17.65 3.83 -2.28
CA ASP A 28 18.16 3.26 -1.04
C ASP A 28 17.04 2.63 -0.20
N ALA A 29 15.84 3.23 -0.18
CA ALA A 29 14.67 2.60 0.43
C ALA A 29 14.28 1.29 -0.28
N MET A 30 14.32 1.25 -1.63
CA MET A 30 14.01 0.03 -2.39
C MET A 30 15.02 -1.09 -2.15
N LYS A 31 16.32 -0.77 -2.01
CA LYS A 31 17.36 -1.75 -1.64
C LYS A 31 17.12 -2.32 -0.25
N GLU A 32 16.72 -1.47 0.70
CA GLU A 32 16.41 -1.91 2.05
C GLU A 32 15.20 -2.86 2.05
N ILE A 33 14.13 -2.51 1.34
CA ILE A 33 12.96 -3.39 1.18
C ILE A 33 13.33 -4.73 0.56
N ALA A 34 14.22 -4.74 -0.46
CA ALA A 34 14.69 -5.98 -1.07
C ALA A 34 15.46 -6.85 -0.06
N ARG A 35 16.31 -6.23 0.77
CA ARG A 35 17.00 -6.93 1.85
C ARG A 35 16.03 -7.48 2.89
N GLU A 36 15.04 -6.69 3.33
CA GLU A 36 14.02 -7.12 4.28
C GLU A 36 13.19 -8.29 3.73
N ALA A 37 12.89 -8.30 2.42
CA ALA A 37 12.19 -9.40 1.77
C ALA A 37 12.98 -10.72 1.83
N ASP A 38 14.30 -10.65 1.65
CA ASP A 38 15.17 -11.82 1.70
C ASP A 38 15.45 -12.29 3.14
N GLU A 39 15.65 -11.36 4.08
CA GLU A 39 16.09 -11.66 5.44
C GLU A 39 14.93 -11.87 6.43
N ASN A 40 13.84 -11.11 6.31
CA ASN A 40 12.71 -11.14 7.25
C ASN A 40 11.38 -10.71 6.59
N PRO A 41 10.83 -11.52 5.68
CA PRO A 41 9.68 -11.13 4.85
C PRO A 41 8.41 -10.80 5.65
N GLU A 42 8.26 -11.33 6.86
CA GLU A 42 7.09 -11.07 7.72
C GLU A 42 6.91 -9.59 8.06
N ILE A 43 8.00 -8.81 8.11
CA ILE A 43 7.91 -7.36 8.33
C ILE A 43 7.13 -6.67 7.21
N LEU A 44 7.26 -7.15 5.97
CA LEU A 44 6.59 -6.64 4.79
C LEU A 44 5.14 -7.13 4.70
N HIS A 45 4.88 -8.39 5.07
CA HIS A 45 3.51 -8.92 5.07
C HIS A 45 2.59 -8.21 6.06
N THR A 46 3.14 -7.77 7.19
CA THR A 46 2.42 -7.11 8.28
C THR A 46 2.44 -5.58 8.20
N ALA A 47 3.17 -5.02 7.24
CA ALA A 47 3.20 -3.59 6.94
C ALA A 47 1.82 -3.08 6.43
N PRO A 48 1.52 -1.77 6.60
CA PRO A 48 2.31 -0.74 7.28
C PRO A 48 2.13 -0.77 8.81
N HIS A 49 3.14 -0.23 9.52
CA HIS A 49 3.21 -0.24 10.99
C HIS A 49 2.96 1.13 11.64
N ASN A 50 3.35 2.22 10.98
CA ASN A 50 3.37 3.57 11.56
C ASN A 50 2.37 4.54 10.91
N THR A 51 1.57 4.07 9.95
CA THR A 51 0.52 4.87 9.32
C THR A 51 -0.71 4.97 10.24
N PRO A 52 -1.54 6.03 10.13
CA PRO A 52 -2.72 6.22 10.99
C PRO A 52 -3.71 5.04 10.98
N VAL A 53 -3.73 4.27 9.90
CA VAL A 53 -4.49 3.02 9.74
C VAL A 53 -3.59 1.93 9.14
N ARG A 54 -3.89 0.66 9.39
CA ARG A 54 -3.18 -0.50 8.82
C ARG A 54 -3.84 -0.97 7.51
N ARG A 55 -3.41 -2.12 6.97
CA ARG A 55 -4.03 -2.74 5.78
C ARG A 55 -5.54 -2.92 5.98
N LEU A 56 -6.32 -2.39 5.05
CA LEU A 56 -7.78 -2.42 5.10
C LEU A 56 -8.31 -3.81 4.68
N ASP A 57 -9.49 -4.17 5.18
CA ASP A 57 -10.18 -5.39 4.76
C ASP A 57 -11.00 -5.12 3.49
N GLU A 58 -10.32 -5.21 2.34
CA GLU A 58 -10.92 -5.05 1.03
C GLU A 58 -11.99 -6.11 0.74
N GLY A 59 -11.79 -7.34 1.22
CA GLY A 59 -12.73 -8.45 1.05
C GLY A 59 -14.08 -8.19 1.74
N ARG A 60 -14.07 -7.55 2.90
CA ARG A 60 -15.28 -7.08 3.59
C ARG A 60 -15.86 -5.87 2.91
N ALA A 61 -15.04 -4.89 2.54
CA ALA A 61 -15.49 -3.65 1.91
C ALA A 61 -16.31 -3.93 0.64
N VAL A 62 -15.90 -4.89 -0.20
CA VAL A 62 -16.66 -5.26 -1.41
C VAL A 62 -17.95 -6.06 -1.14
N ARG A 63 -18.07 -6.69 0.03
CA ARG A 63 -19.24 -7.53 0.41
C ARG A 63 -20.25 -6.79 1.30
N GLN A 64 -19.80 -5.79 2.05
CA GLN A 64 -20.58 -5.02 3.03
C GLN A 64 -20.32 -3.54 2.80
N LEU A 65 -21.00 -2.97 1.80
CA LEU A 65 -20.73 -1.62 1.34
C LEU A 65 -21.30 -0.55 2.30
N ASP A 66 -20.44 0.33 2.77
CA ASP A 66 -20.82 1.60 3.40
C ASP A 66 -20.42 2.76 2.48
N LEU A 67 -21.34 3.14 1.59
CA LEU A 67 -21.07 4.05 0.47
C LEU A 67 -21.26 5.52 0.80
N ARG A 68 -21.90 5.83 1.92
CA ARG A 68 -22.20 7.21 2.29
C ARG A 68 -22.26 7.36 3.78
N TRP A 69 -21.69 8.45 4.26
CA TRP A 69 -21.85 8.84 5.65
C TRP A 69 -23.33 9.08 5.98
N ARG A 70 -23.76 8.62 7.16
CA ARG A 70 -25.11 8.85 7.70
C ARG A 70 -24.98 9.43 9.10
N MET A 71 -25.55 10.62 9.31
CA MET A 71 -25.61 11.23 10.64
C MET A 71 -26.65 10.47 11.48
N GLY A 72 -26.21 9.66 12.45
CA GLY A 72 -27.08 8.95 13.40
C GLY A 72 -27.09 7.42 13.25
N ASN A 73 -26.88 6.76 14.41
CA ASN A 73 -26.89 5.32 14.72
C ASN A 73 -26.71 4.32 13.56
N GLN A 74 -25.46 3.94 13.29
CA GLN A 74 -25.14 2.68 12.59
C GLN A 74 -25.42 1.50 13.52
N GLY A 75 -26.69 1.14 13.67
CA GLY A 75 -27.11 0.09 14.61
C GLY A 75 -28.52 -0.49 14.40
N ALA A 76 -29.22 -0.17 13.31
CA ALA A 76 -30.46 -0.86 12.94
C ALA A 76 -30.20 -1.72 11.71
N LYS A 77 -29.93 -3.01 11.95
CA LYS A 77 -30.13 -4.06 10.96
C LYS A 77 -31.64 -4.27 10.84
N GLU A 78 -32.20 -4.07 9.64
CA GLU A 78 -33.35 -4.86 9.18
C GLU A 78 -32.82 -6.04 8.37
#